data_AF-A0A7S2XMI3-F1
#
_entry.id   AF-A0A7S2XMI3-F1
#
_cell.length_a   1.000
_cell.length_b   1.000
_cell.length_c   1.000
_cell.angle_alpha   90.00
_cell.angle_beta   90.00
_cell.angle_gamma   90.00
#
_symmetry.space_group_name_H-M   'P 1'
#
loop_
_entity.id
_entity.type
_entity.pdbx_description
1 polymer ?
#
loop_
_entity_poly.entity_id
_entity_poly.type
_entity_poly.pdbx_seq_one_letter_code
_entity_poly.pdbx_strand_id
1 'polypeptide(L)'
;FTLASVEALTKSCTASHIGSKNTPEVMPKSSNTGPFYQCKQRDSQIPEKYVLTKAHCDSFCKQCHTYQVADRDTKQKGFERGCHSGNEKHPCNYDLKLVKKNIHLVRNPFDNVVARFHNSFKTYKEGEPFKQGSDTGIYEKSLNGFLSYCSWHNVEFSSKHTDAFLVDPKHEALAKKVPCVAEFFKYITWHNLAF
;
A
#
# COMPACT_ATOMS: atom_id res chain seq x y z
N PHE A 1 10.06 -4.61 7.96
CA PHE A 1 9.59 -4.00 9.22
C PHE A 1 8.12 -4.32 9.42
N THR A 2 7.78 -5.01 10.50
CA THR A 2 6.39 -5.33 10.87
C THR A 2 6.16 -4.86 12.30
N LEU A 3 4.92 -4.52 12.67
CA LEU A 3 4.58 -4.19 14.05
C LEU A 3 5.00 -5.32 15.01
N ALA A 4 4.86 -6.58 14.58
CA ALA A 4 5.29 -7.75 15.34
C ALA A 4 6.79 -7.75 15.67
N SER A 5 7.65 -7.29 14.75
CA SER A 5 9.09 -7.16 15.03
C SER A 5 9.36 -6.08 16.09
N VAL A 6 8.61 -4.99 16.08
CA VAL A 6 8.73 -3.94 17.11
C VAL A 6 8.31 -4.48 18.45
N GLU A 7 7.11 -5.06 18.54
CA GLU A 7 6.59 -5.68 19.77
C GLU A 7 7.58 -6.71 20.36
N ALA A 8 8.16 -7.56 19.51
CA ALA A 8 9.11 -8.58 19.94
C ALA A 8 10.42 -7.99 20.48
N LEU A 9 10.91 -6.89 19.89
CA LEU A 9 12.19 -6.27 20.27
C LEU A 9 12.04 -5.33 21.47
N THR A 10 10.93 -4.59 21.57
CA THR A 10 10.74 -3.55 22.58
C THR A 10 9.90 -4.01 23.77
N LYS A 11 9.23 -5.18 23.67
CA LYS A 11 8.21 -5.62 24.63
C LYS A 11 7.12 -4.56 24.87
N SER A 12 6.84 -3.71 23.88
CA SER A 12 5.84 -2.67 23.98
C SER A 12 4.67 -2.93 23.04
N CYS A 13 3.47 -2.50 23.43
CA CYS A 13 2.31 -2.54 22.54
C CYS A 13 2.53 -1.63 21.32
N THR A 14 1.91 -2.01 20.21
CA THR A 14 1.77 -1.16 19.01
C THR A 14 0.30 -0.81 18.78
N ALA A 15 -0.02 -0.09 17.72
CA ALA A 15 -1.40 0.15 17.33
C ALA A 15 -1.62 0.04 15.82
N SER A 16 -2.88 -0.14 15.39
CA SER A 16 -3.25 -0.27 13.98
C SER A 16 -4.66 0.26 13.73
N HIS A 17 -4.91 0.79 12.53
CA HIS A 17 -6.27 1.18 12.08
C HIS A 17 -7.07 -0.02 11.60
N ILE A 18 -6.36 -1.10 11.26
CA ILE A 18 -6.95 -2.36 10.87
C ILE A 18 -6.86 -3.29 12.06
N GLY A 19 -8.01 -3.56 12.68
CA GLY A 19 -8.18 -4.66 13.61
C GLY A 19 -7.64 -5.94 12.98
N SER A 20 -6.70 -6.60 13.66
CA SER A 20 -6.15 -7.85 13.14
C SER A 20 -7.03 -9.00 13.61
N LYS A 21 -7.50 -9.84 12.67
CA LYS A 21 -8.34 -11.01 12.96
C LYS A 21 -7.77 -11.96 14.05
N ASN A 22 -6.46 -11.88 14.30
CA ASN A 22 -5.72 -12.81 15.17
C ASN A 22 -5.05 -12.12 16.36
N THR A 23 -5.36 -10.86 16.66
CA THR A 23 -4.83 -10.17 17.85
C THR A 23 -5.98 -9.81 18.78
N PRO A 24 -5.90 -10.15 20.07
CA PRO A 24 -6.83 -9.60 21.04
C PRO A 24 -6.68 -8.07 21.02
N GLU A 25 -7.70 -7.39 20.52
CA GLU A 25 -7.80 -5.94 20.59
C GLU A 25 -8.01 -5.57 22.06
N VAL A 26 -7.04 -4.87 22.64
CA VAL A 26 -7.14 -4.39 24.01
C VAL A 26 -7.67 -2.96 23.93
N MET A 27 -8.97 -2.77 24.25
CA MET A 27 -9.77 -1.52 24.40
C MET A 27 -11.02 -1.48 23.48
N PRO A 28 -12.11 -0.77 23.88
CA PRO A 28 -13.48 -1.25 23.71
C PRO A 28 -13.98 -1.17 22.26
N LYS A 29 -14.67 -2.24 21.85
CA LYS A 29 -15.41 -2.42 20.58
C LYS A 29 -16.40 -1.29 20.22
N SER A 30 -16.59 -0.29 21.08
CA SER A 30 -17.61 0.75 20.99
C SER A 30 -17.09 2.14 20.60
N SER A 31 -15.78 2.36 20.45
CA SER A 31 -15.28 3.65 19.94
C SER A 31 -15.06 3.56 18.43
N ASN A 32 -15.80 4.37 17.66
CA ASN A 32 -15.56 4.57 16.21
C ASN A 32 -14.24 5.32 15.92
N THR A 33 -13.39 5.48 16.93
CA THR A 33 -12.18 6.30 16.94
C THR A 33 -10.97 5.42 17.27
N GLY A 34 -10.29 4.91 16.25
CA GLY A 34 -8.98 4.26 16.41
C GLY A 34 -7.87 5.26 16.77
N PRO A 35 -6.59 4.89 16.67
CA PRO A 35 -6.04 3.55 16.39
C PRO A 35 -6.23 2.57 17.56
N PHE A 36 -6.29 1.26 17.28
CA PHE A 36 -6.49 0.23 18.31
C PHE A 36 -5.17 -0.38 18.75
N TYR A 37 -4.97 -0.54 20.07
CA TYR A 37 -3.78 -1.17 20.63
C TYR A 37 -3.70 -2.66 20.25
N GLN A 38 -2.49 -3.07 19.88
CA GLN A 38 -2.09 -4.45 19.66
C GLN A 38 -1.02 -4.78 20.69
N CYS A 39 -1.39 -5.60 21.68
CA CYS A 39 -0.51 -6.09 22.73
C CYS A 39 -0.44 -7.61 22.60
N LYS A 40 0.51 -8.12 21.82
CA LYS A 40 0.59 -9.58 21.56
C LYS A 40 1.20 -10.36 22.71
N GLN A 41 2.06 -9.75 23.52
CA GLN A 41 2.67 -10.40 24.67
C GLN A 41 1.93 -9.98 25.95
N ARG A 42 1.77 -10.91 26.89
CA ARG A 42 1.05 -10.68 28.15
C ARG A 42 1.68 -9.56 28.99
N ASP A 43 3.01 -9.43 28.91
CA ASP A 43 3.78 -8.43 29.66
C ASP A 43 4.08 -7.17 28.82
N SER A 44 3.45 -7.01 27.66
CA SER A 44 3.64 -5.81 26.85
C SER A 44 3.09 -4.58 27.55
N GLN A 45 3.91 -3.54 27.66
CA GLN A 45 3.50 -2.25 28.21
C GLN A 45 3.10 -1.28 27.10
N ILE A 46 2.12 -0.43 27.39
CA ILE A 46 1.78 0.69 26.51
C ILE A 46 2.87 1.77 26.69
N PRO A 47 3.54 2.21 25.61
CA PRO A 47 4.53 3.29 25.70
C PRO A 47 3.96 4.58 26.32
N GLU A 48 4.73 5.23 27.20
CA GLU A 48 4.28 6.44 27.91
C GLU A 48 4.19 7.69 27.01
N LYS A 49 5.00 7.76 25.94
CA LYS A 49 5.12 8.97 25.11
C LYS A 49 4.57 8.83 23.69
N TYR A 50 5.00 7.80 22.96
CA TYR A 50 4.60 7.56 21.58
C TYR A 50 4.32 6.09 21.36
N VAL A 51 3.17 5.80 20.77
CA VAL A 51 2.79 4.44 20.35
C VAL A 51 3.02 4.35 18.85
N LEU A 52 3.74 3.32 18.42
CA LEU A 52 3.92 3.09 16.99
C LEU A 52 2.60 2.58 16.40
N THR A 53 2.01 3.38 15.52
CA THR A 53 0.76 3.05 14.83
C THR A 53 1.02 2.73 13.36
N LYS A 54 0.52 1.58 12.90
CA LYS A 54 0.51 1.26 11.47
C LYS A 54 -0.73 1.84 10.80
N ALA A 55 -0.50 2.78 9.89
CA ALA A 55 -1.49 3.30 8.98
C ALA A 55 -1.46 2.59 7.61
N HIS A 56 -2.60 2.58 6.93
CA HIS A 56 -2.73 2.12 5.55
C HIS A 56 -3.26 3.28 4.70
N CYS A 57 -2.37 4.15 4.22
CA CYS A 57 -2.79 5.26 3.37
C CYS A 57 -3.31 4.76 2.02
N ASP A 58 -4.41 5.36 1.56
CA ASP A 58 -5.11 4.98 0.34
C ASP A 58 -4.40 5.57 -0.90
N SER A 59 -5.16 5.90 -1.94
CA SER A 59 -4.71 6.46 -3.22
C SER A 59 -3.83 5.55 -4.06
N PHE A 60 -3.32 4.45 -3.49
CA PHE A 60 -2.76 3.34 -4.22
C PHE A 60 -3.87 2.46 -4.79
N CYS A 61 -3.91 2.32 -6.10
CA CYS A 61 -4.82 1.38 -6.74
C CYS A 61 -4.07 0.23 -7.40
N LYS A 62 -4.42 -1.01 -7.02
CA LYS A 62 -3.84 -2.24 -7.55
C LYS A 62 -4.24 -2.50 -9.01
N GLN A 63 -5.47 -2.16 -9.38
CA GLN A 63 -6.09 -2.56 -10.66
C GLN A 63 -6.64 -1.39 -11.48
N CYS A 64 -6.37 -0.15 -11.06
CA CYS A 64 -6.88 1.02 -11.78
C CYS A 64 -5.98 1.37 -12.95
N HIS A 65 -6.62 1.89 -14.00
CA HIS A 65 -5.95 2.62 -15.06
C HIS A 65 -5.21 3.83 -14.47
N THR A 66 -4.06 4.15 -15.05
CA THR A 66 -3.14 5.16 -14.50
C THR A 66 -3.67 6.59 -14.63
N TYR A 67 -4.66 6.86 -15.49
CA TYR A 67 -5.34 8.17 -15.53
C TYR A 67 -6.02 8.51 -14.19
N GLN A 68 -6.52 7.49 -13.47
CA GLN A 68 -7.08 7.67 -12.13
C GLN A 68 -6.01 8.00 -11.09
N VAL A 69 -4.75 8.15 -11.49
CA VAL A 69 -3.59 8.49 -10.66
C VAL A 69 -3.14 9.96 -10.87
N ALA A 70 -3.68 10.67 -11.86
CA ALA A 70 -3.21 12.00 -12.28
C ALA A 70 -3.84 13.19 -11.53
N ASP A 71 -5.08 13.08 -11.02
CA ASP A 71 -5.68 14.15 -10.21
C ASP A 71 -5.03 14.20 -8.82
N ARG A 72 -4.04 15.08 -8.68
CA ARG A 72 -3.25 15.26 -7.46
C ARG A 72 -4.13 15.61 -6.26
N ASP A 73 -5.13 16.47 -6.41
CA ASP A 73 -5.93 16.96 -5.29
C ASP A 73 -6.87 15.89 -4.75
N THR A 74 -7.53 15.16 -5.65
CA THR A 74 -8.35 14.00 -5.26
C THR A 74 -7.49 12.90 -4.65
N LYS A 75 -6.25 12.72 -5.14
CA LYS A 75 -5.31 11.75 -4.60
C LYS A 75 -4.72 12.14 -3.26
N GLN A 76 -4.41 13.41 -3.05
CA GLN A 76 -3.94 13.90 -1.76
C GLN A 76 -5.01 13.69 -0.70
N LYS A 77 -6.25 14.13 -0.99
CA LYS A 77 -7.40 13.91 -0.10
C LYS A 77 -7.65 12.43 0.15
N GLY A 78 -7.54 11.60 -0.90
CA GLY A 78 -7.66 10.15 -0.78
C GLY A 78 -6.57 9.55 0.11
N PHE A 79 -5.32 9.96 -0.07
CA PHE A 79 -4.17 9.48 0.67
C PHE A 79 -4.31 9.83 2.15
N GLU A 80 -4.57 11.10 2.45
CA GLU A 80 -4.79 11.61 3.80
C GLU A 80 -5.93 10.86 4.49
N ARG A 81 -7.08 10.72 3.82
CA ARG A 81 -8.22 9.94 4.30
C ARG A 81 -7.82 8.52 4.67
N GLY A 82 -7.22 7.77 3.74
CA GLY A 82 -6.79 6.40 4.04
C GLY A 82 -5.78 6.34 5.19
N CYS A 83 -4.90 7.34 5.33
CA CYS A 83 -3.96 7.36 6.45
C CYS A 83 -4.68 7.41 7.79
N HIS A 84 -5.83 8.08 7.89
CA HIS A 84 -6.56 8.21 9.14
C HIS A 84 -7.83 7.35 9.28
N SER A 85 -8.11 6.51 8.27
CA SER A 85 -9.27 5.63 8.25
C SER A 85 -8.93 4.16 8.52
N GLY A 86 -9.86 3.46 9.16
CA GLY A 86 -9.91 2.00 9.23
C GLY A 86 -10.37 1.36 7.92
N ASN A 87 -10.48 0.04 7.88
CA ASN A 87 -10.96 -0.66 6.68
C ASN A 87 -12.50 -0.81 6.69
N GLU A 88 -13.08 -1.27 5.58
CA GLU A 88 -14.53 -1.50 5.45
C GLU A 88 -15.13 -2.37 6.56
N LYS A 89 -14.34 -3.29 7.14
CA LYS A 89 -14.79 -4.19 8.21
C LYS A 89 -14.76 -3.54 9.59
N HIS A 90 -13.92 -2.52 9.76
CA HIS A 90 -13.74 -1.76 10.99
C HIS A 90 -13.63 -0.28 10.62
N PRO A 91 -14.74 0.34 10.19
CA PRO A 91 -14.74 1.74 9.81
C PRO A 91 -14.44 2.56 11.07
N CYS A 92 -13.27 3.17 11.11
CA CYS A 92 -12.90 4.11 12.16
C CYS A 92 -12.22 5.32 11.51
N ASN A 93 -12.32 6.48 12.15
CA ASN A 93 -11.53 7.65 11.80
C ASN A 93 -10.91 8.18 13.08
N TYR A 94 -9.67 8.64 13.03
CA TYR A 94 -9.04 9.26 14.20
C TYR A 94 -8.53 10.66 13.89
N ASP A 95 -8.45 11.47 14.93
CA ASP A 95 -8.00 12.85 14.84
C ASP A 95 -6.49 12.90 14.49
N LEU A 96 -6.16 13.49 13.34
CA LEU A 96 -4.78 13.71 12.91
C LEU A 96 -3.96 14.51 13.92
N LYS A 97 -4.58 15.29 14.81
CA LYS A 97 -3.89 15.99 15.91
C LYS A 97 -3.21 15.05 16.91
N LEU A 98 -3.60 13.77 16.94
CA LEU A 98 -2.94 12.74 17.74
C LEU A 98 -1.59 12.32 17.14
N VAL A 99 -1.39 12.51 15.84
CA VAL A 99 -0.14 12.19 15.15
C VAL A 99 0.91 13.24 15.51
N LYS A 100 1.91 12.86 16.30
CA LYS A 100 3.02 13.75 16.68
C LYS A 100 4.24 13.61 15.79
N LYS A 101 4.40 12.45 15.13
CA LYS A 101 5.55 12.11 14.27
C LYS A 101 5.11 11.11 13.21
N ASN A 102 5.73 11.18 12.03
CA ASN A 102 5.53 10.24 10.93
C ASN A 102 6.83 9.50 10.60
N ILE A 103 6.71 8.20 10.34
CA ILE A 103 7.81 7.37 9.83
C ILE A 103 7.41 6.90 8.44
N HIS A 104 8.11 7.39 7.42
CA HIS A 104 7.86 7.03 6.03
C HIS A 104 8.90 5.98 5.59
N LEU A 105 8.45 4.75 5.33
CA LEU A 105 9.33 3.65 4.95
C LEU A 105 9.45 3.55 3.43
N VAL A 106 10.62 3.87 2.90
CA VAL A 106 10.98 3.70 1.49
C VAL A 106 11.73 2.38 1.33
N ARG A 107 11.42 1.62 0.28
CA ARG A 107 12.12 0.37 -0.07
C ARG A 107 12.82 0.56 -1.40
N ASN A 108 13.73 -0.36 -1.73
CA ASN A 108 14.22 -0.44 -3.09
C ASN A 108 13.00 -0.59 -4.04
N PRO A 109 12.87 0.27 -5.07
CA PRO A 109 11.72 0.26 -5.95
C PRO A 109 11.60 -1.06 -6.74
N PHE A 110 12.72 -1.69 -7.12
CA PHE A 110 12.72 -2.97 -7.82
C PHE A 110 12.15 -4.08 -6.94
N ASP A 111 12.58 -4.16 -5.67
CA ASP A 111 12.04 -5.11 -4.70
C ASP A 111 10.54 -4.89 -4.46
N ASN A 112 10.09 -3.63 -4.47
CA ASN A 112 8.67 -3.31 -4.29
C ASN A 112 7.84 -3.83 -5.46
N VAL A 113 8.27 -3.61 -6.70
CA VAL A 113 7.58 -4.08 -7.91
C VAL A 113 7.49 -5.61 -7.92
N VAL A 114 8.58 -6.32 -7.61
CA VAL A 114 8.59 -7.79 -7.53
C VAL A 114 7.70 -8.28 -6.38
N ALA A 115 7.76 -7.64 -5.22
CA ALA A 115 6.90 -8.00 -4.08
C ALA A 115 5.41 -7.80 -4.39
N ARG A 116 5.04 -6.78 -5.18
CA ARG A 116 3.66 -6.56 -5.62
C ARG A 116 3.18 -7.63 -6.57
N PHE A 117 4.03 -8.02 -7.52
CA PHE A 117 3.77 -9.16 -8.37
C PHE A 117 3.51 -10.42 -7.54
N HIS A 118 4.37 -10.77 -6.58
CA HIS A 118 4.08 -11.92 -5.71
C HIS A 118 2.82 -11.74 -4.86
N ASN A 119 2.51 -10.51 -4.45
CA ASN A 119 1.34 -10.22 -3.64
C ASN A 119 0.02 -10.34 -4.42
N SER A 120 0.02 -10.18 -5.75
CA SER A 120 -1.20 -10.36 -6.58
C SER A 120 -1.72 -11.79 -6.53
N PHE A 121 -0.84 -12.77 -6.32
CA PHE A 121 -1.20 -14.18 -6.17
C PHE A 121 -1.83 -14.52 -4.81
N LYS A 122 -1.73 -13.67 -3.78
CA LYS A 122 -2.24 -14.01 -2.44
C LYS A 122 -3.77 -14.11 -2.35
N THR A 123 -4.49 -13.58 -3.34
CA THR A 123 -5.94 -13.72 -3.46
C THR A 123 -6.35 -15.00 -4.20
N TYR A 124 -5.39 -15.81 -4.65
CA TYR A 124 -5.63 -17.02 -5.45
C TYR A 124 -5.09 -18.25 -4.72
N LYS A 125 -5.67 -19.42 -5.01
CA LYS A 125 -5.19 -20.70 -4.46
C LYS A 125 -3.76 -20.97 -4.94
N GLU A 126 -2.97 -21.59 -4.07
CA GLU A 126 -1.59 -21.96 -4.41
C GLU A 126 -1.58 -22.93 -5.61
N GLY A 127 -0.74 -22.65 -6.61
CA GLY A 127 -0.69 -23.41 -7.87
C GLY A 127 -1.61 -22.90 -8.98
N GLU A 128 -2.56 -22.01 -8.67
CA GLU A 128 -3.42 -21.41 -9.69
C GLU A 128 -2.78 -20.16 -10.30
N PRO A 129 -2.86 -19.98 -11.62
CA PRO A 129 -2.44 -18.74 -12.26
C PRO A 129 -3.30 -17.56 -11.79
N PHE A 130 -2.66 -16.41 -11.58
CA PHE A 130 -3.34 -15.15 -11.32
C PHE A 130 -4.11 -14.76 -12.60
N LYS A 131 -5.44 -14.65 -12.50
CA LYS A 131 -6.32 -14.18 -13.60
C LYS A 131 -6.82 -12.77 -13.28
N GLN A 132 -6.56 -11.80 -14.16
CA GLN A 132 -7.05 -10.44 -14.00
C GLN A 132 -8.00 -10.05 -15.15
N GLY A 133 -9.26 -9.73 -14.83
CA GLY A 133 -10.26 -9.26 -15.79
C GLY A 133 -10.93 -10.36 -16.64
N SER A 134 -11.74 -9.94 -17.62
CA SER A 134 -12.44 -10.79 -18.59
C SER A 134 -11.54 -11.38 -19.67
N ASP A 135 -10.33 -10.85 -19.87
CA ASP A 135 -9.47 -11.21 -20.99
C ASP A 135 -8.10 -11.73 -20.54
N THR A 136 -7.94 -13.05 -20.66
CA THR A 136 -6.73 -13.85 -21.01
C THR A 136 -5.42 -13.74 -20.23
N GLY A 137 -5.22 -12.80 -19.30
CA GLY A 137 -3.96 -12.68 -18.56
C GLY A 137 -3.80 -13.72 -17.45
N ILE A 138 -3.36 -14.94 -17.79
CA ILE A 138 -2.83 -15.92 -16.83
C ILE A 138 -1.36 -15.59 -16.59
N TYR A 139 -1.03 -15.18 -15.37
CA TYR A 139 0.35 -14.95 -14.96
C TYR A 139 0.81 -16.07 -14.03
N GLU A 140 1.95 -16.67 -14.34
CA GLU A 140 2.60 -17.67 -13.49
C GLU A 140 3.59 -17.00 -12.53
N LYS A 141 3.93 -17.64 -11.40
CA LYS A 141 5.01 -17.17 -10.51
C LYS A 141 6.41 -17.45 -11.09
N SER A 142 6.66 -16.99 -12.30
CA SER A 142 7.89 -17.19 -13.06
C SER A 142 8.41 -15.85 -13.60
N LEU A 143 9.65 -15.84 -14.12
CA LEU A 143 10.19 -14.68 -14.81
C LEU A 143 9.28 -14.24 -15.97
N ASN A 144 8.80 -15.19 -16.77
CA ASN A 144 7.90 -14.91 -17.89
C ASN A 144 6.56 -14.34 -17.41
N GLY A 145 5.99 -14.90 -16.34
CA GLY A 145 4.77 -14.36 -15.75
C GLY A 145 4.95 -12.93 -15.21
N PHE A 146 6.12 -12.61 -14.65
CA PHE A 146 6.45 -11.25 -14.22
C PHE A 146 6.55 -10.28 -15.41
N LEU A 147 7.25 -10.67 -16.48
CA LEU A 147 7.36 -9.86 -17.69
C LEU A 147 6.00 -9.61 -18.34
N SER A 148 5.15 -10.64 -18.41
CA SER A 148 3.77 -10.52 -18.89
C SER A 148 2.95 -9.58 -18.01
N TYR A 149 3.05 -9.70 -16.69
CA TYR A 149 2.38 -8.82 -15.73
C TYR A 149 2.76 -7.35 -15.95
N CYS A 150 4.04 -7.10 -16.17
CA CYS A 150 4.55 -5.77 -16.46
C CYS A 150 4.12 -5.24 -17.82
N SER A 151 4.12 -6.08 -18.85
CA SER A 151 3.67 -5.72 -20.19
C SER A 151 2.21 -5.27 -20.17
N TRP A 152 1.34 -6.04 -19.52
CA TRP A 152 -0.07 -5.70 -19.39
C TRP A 152 -0.28 -4.35 -18.69
N HIS A 153 0.39 -4.15 -17.55
CA HIS A 153 0.34 -2.87 -16.84
C HIS A 153 0.89 -1.70 -17.66
N ASN A 154 1.90 -1.93 -18.50
CA ASN A 154 2.48 -0.91 -19.37
C ASN A 154 1.56 -0.56 -20.55
N VAL A 155 0.87 -1.52 -21.16
CA VAL A 155 -0.12 -1.28 -22.22
C VAL A 155 -1.27 -0.43 -21.67
N GLU A 156 -1.79 -0.81 -20.51
CA GLU A 156 -2.80 -0.05 -19.78
C GLU A 156 -2.34 1.37 -19.40
N PHE A 157 -1.04 1.54 -19.12
CA PHE A 157 -0.43 2.84 -18.87
C PHE A 157 -0.32 3.70 -20.13
N SER A 158 0.13 3.12 -21.25
CA SER A 158 0.40 3.84 -22.50
C SER A 158 -0.86 4.32 -23.23
N SER A 159 -1.96 3.58 -23.13
CA SER A 159 -3.18 3.87 -23.88
C SER A 159 -3.98 5.09 -23.38
N LYS A 160 -3.65 5.62 -22.18
CA LYS A 160 -4.47 6.64 -21.49
C LYS A 160 -3.66 7.72 -20.76
N HIS A 161 -2.40 7.96 -21.15
CA HIS A 161 -1.58 9.02 -20.55
C HIS A 161 -1.43 10.25 -21.45
N THR A 162 -2.09 11.33 -21.03
CA THR A 162 -1.86 12.71 -21.49
C THR A 162 -1.32 13.65 -20.41
N ASP A 163 -1.20 13.24 -19.13
CA ASP A 163 -0.94 14.21 -18.05
C ASP A 163 0.42 14.09 -17.32
N ALA A 164 1.10 15.24 -17.33
CA ALA A 164 2.11 15.80 -16.41
C ALA A 164 3.49 15.14 -16.24
N PHE A 165 3.61 13.82 -16.04
CA PHE A 165 4.92 13.24 -15.64
C PHE A 165 5.86 12.93 -16.82
N LEU A 166 5.31 12.67 -18.00
CA LEU A 166 6.06 12.39 -19.23
C LEU A 166 5.89 13.51 -20.27
N VAL A 167 5.66 14.75 -19.80
CA VAL A 167 5.52 15.93 -20.69
C VAL A 167 6.82 16.19 -21.45
N ASP A 168 7.96 15.76 -20.91
CA ASP A 168 9.23 15.78 -21.63
C ASP A 168 9.42 14.49 -22.46
N PRO A 169 9.49 14.60 -23.80
CA PRO A 169 9.73 13.46 -24.70
C PRO A 169 10.97 12.64 -24.35
N LYS A 170 12.00 13.24 -23.74
CA LYS A 170 13.20 12.51 -23.29
C LYS A 170 12.88 11.55 -22.15
N HIS A 171 12.07 12.00 -21.18
CA HIS A 171 11.64 11.16 -20.07
C HIS A 171 10.70 10.06 -20.55
N GLU A 172 9.82 10.34 -21.52
CA GLU A 172 8.99 9.33 -22.16
C GLU A 172 9.82 8.26 -22.89
N ALA A 173 10.85 8.67 -23.64
CA ALA A 173 11.74 7.75 -24.35
C ALA A 173 12.55 6.86 -23.40
N LEU A 174 12.94 7.36 -22.21
CA LEU A 174 13.59 6.57 -21.17
C LEU A 174 12.60 5.63 -20.48
N ALA A 175 11.41 6.11 -20.16
CA ALA A 175 10.32 5.34 -19.55
C ALA A 175 9.95 4.10 -20.38
N LYS A 176 9.91 4.24 -21.72
CA LYS A 176 9.66 3.13 -22.65
C LYS A 176 10.71 2.00 -22.59
N LYS A 177 11.92 2.28 -22.08
CA LYS A 177 13.00 1.29 -21.93
C LYS A 177 12.95 0.55 -20.59
N VAL A 178 12.12 0.99 -19.65
CA VAL A 178 12.02 0.41 -18.31
C VAL A 178 10.91 -0.65 -18.29
N PRO A 179 11.22 -1.94 -18.05
CA PRO A 179 10.19 -2.93 -17.79
C PRO A 179 9.34 -2.48 -16.61
N CYS A 180 8.01 -2.69 -16.68
CA CYS A 180 7.10 -2.36 -15.57
C CYS A 180 7.00 -0.87 -15.22
N VAL A 181 7.29 0.06 -16.14
CA VAL A 181 7.25 1.52 -15.86
C VAL A 181 5.97 1.98 -15.15
N ALA A 182 4.83 1.37 -15.45
CA ALA A 182 3.56 1.66 -14.79
C ALA A 182 3.60 1.40 -13.27
N GLU A 183 4.27 0.33 -12.82
CA GLU A 183 4.40 0.01 -11.40
C GLU A 183 5.37 0.95 -10.70
N PHE A 184 6.47 1.34 -11.36
CA PHE A 184 7.39 2.36 -10.86
C PHE A 184 6.70 3.72 -10.72
N PHE A 185 5.90 4.11 -11.71
CA PHE A 185 5.13 5.34 -11.65
C PHE A 185 4.16 5.33 -10.46
N LYS A 186 3.38 4.26 -10.28
CA LYS A 186 2.49 4.14 -9.11
C LYS A 186 3.25 4.16 -7.79
N TYR A 187 4.43 3.55 -7.74
CA TYR A 187 5.30 3.55 -6.55
C TYR A 187 5.74 4.98 -6.20
N ILE A 188 6.33 5.69 -7.16
CA ILE A 188 6.83 7.06 -6.99
C ILE A 188 5.68 8.00 -6.64
N THR A 189 4.57 7.96 -7.39
CA THR A 189 3.43 8.87 -7.16
C THR A 189 2.83 8.68 -5.77
N TRP A 190 2.69 7.44 -5.28
CA TRP A 190 2.20 7.21 -3.92
C TRP A 190 3.16 7.74 -2.86
N HIS A 191 4.47 7.57 -3.05
CA HIS A 191 5.48 8.10 -2.13
C HIS A 191 5.50 9.64 -2.12
N ASN A 192 5.29 10.29 -3.28
CA ASN A 192 5.22 11.75 -3.38
C ASN A 192 4.00 12.35 -2.65
N LEU A 193 2.92 11.60 -2.42
CA LEU A 193 1.77 12.08 -1.63
C LEU A 193 2.06 12.15 -0.12
N ALA A 194 3.15 11.52 0.33
CA ALA A 194 3.55 11.49 1.73
C ALA A 194 4.43 12.67 2.15
N PHE A 195 4.79 13.56 1.22
CA PHE A 195 5.63 14.75 1.41
C PHE A 195 4.89 16.01 0.96
#